data_AF-A0AAQ2FT12-F1
#
_entry.id   AF-A0AAQ2FT12-F1
#
_cell.length_a   1.000
_cell.length_b   1.000
_cell.length_c   1.000
_cell.angle_alpha   90.00
_cell.angle_beta   90.00
_cell.angle_gamma   90.00
#
_symmetry.space_group_name_H-M   'P 1'
#
loop_
_entity.id
_entity.type
_entity.pdbx_description
1 polymer ?
#
loop_
_entity_poly.entity_id
_entity_poly.type
_entity_poly.pdbx_seq_one_letter_code
_entity_poly.pdbx_strand_id
1 'polypeptide(L)'
;MNKAAEKTSQQFDSVFVSPMRSYTLAALNYYEQLVGAQMDAARAYSDMTIAQARTWLDVKDADSFKKAMESQQKTATDLMERMKGDSEKVTSISQSFMQDSQKMAEETTKKAVETAKQ
;
A
#
# COMPACT_ATOMS: atom_id res chain seq x y z
N MET A 1 45.08 10.24 5.24
CA MET A 1 43.77 10.29 5.94
C MET A 1 43.80 9.28 7.07
N ASN A 2 43.30 9.64 8.24
CA ASN A 2 43.59 8.95 9.51
C ASN A 2 42.61 7.79 9.72
N LYS A 3 43.06 6.53 9.84
CA LYS A 3 42.22 5.32 9.99
C LYS A 3 41.16 5.43 11.11
N ALA A 4 41.46 6.21 12.16
CA ALA A 4 40.52 6.49 13.24
C ALA A 4 39.28 7.27 12.75
N ALA A 5 39.45 8.24 11.85
CA ALA A 5 38.35 9.00 11.28
C ALA A 5 37.45 8.14 10.38
N GLU A 6 38.02 7.20 9.63
CA GLU A 6 37.26 6.22 8.83
C GLU A 6 36.47 5.26 9.72
N LYS A 7 37.07 4.72 10.79
CA LYS A 7 36.37 3.82 11.73
C LYS A 7 35.21 4.53 12.45
N THR A 8 35.42 5.78 12.87
CA THR A 8 34.35 6.61 13.45
C THR A 8 33.25 6.94 12.45
N SER A 9 33.59 7.24 11.20
CA SER A 9 32.61 7.48 10.14
C SER A 9 31.80 6.23 9.80
N GLN A 10 32.43 5.05 9.77
CA GLN A 10 31.75 3.77 9.53
C GLN A 10 30.82 3.39 10.68
N GLN A 11 31.24 3.57 11.93
CA GLN A 11 30.37 3.36 13.09
C GLN A 11 29.19 4.33 13.11
N PHE A 12 29.40 5.59 12.73
CA PHE A 12 28.30 6.55 12.64
C PHE A 12 27.29 6.17 11.55
N ASP A 13 27.78 5.77 10.37
CA ASP A 13 26.90 5.34 9.28
C ASP A 13 26.15 4.04 9.60
N SER A 14 26.80 3.08 10.26
CA SER A 14 26.18 1.78 10.58
C SER A 14 25.18 1.84 11.74
N VAL A 15 25.45 2.66 12.76
CA VAL A 15 24.62 2.73 13.97
C VAL A 15 23.48 3.74 13.86
N PHE A 16 23.68 4.86 13.14
CA PHE A 16 22.71 5.96 13.11
C PHE A 16 22.09 6.18 11.73
N VAL A 17 22.90 6.23 10.67
CA VAL A 17 22.40 6.61 9.34
C VAL A 17 21.66 5.47 8.65
N SER A 18 22.23 4.27 8.65
CA SER A 18 21.63 3.10 7.98
C SER A 18 20.26 2.72 8.56
N PRO A 19 20.07 2.62 9.90
CA PRO A 19 18.75 2.30 10.45
C PRO A 19 17.69 3.36 10.13
N MET A 20 18.06 4.66 10.19
CA MET A 20 17.13 5.75 9.80
C MET A 20 16.75 5.67 8.32
N ARG A 21 17.72 5.44 7.43
CA ARG A 21 17.46 5.29 6.00
C ARG A 21 16.52 4.11 5.74
N SER A 22 16.78 2.96 6.35
CA SER A 22 15.94 1.78 6.20
C SER A 22 14.52 2.03 6.71
N TYR A 23 14.35 2.67 7.88
CA TYR A 23 13.02 3.04 8.41
C TYR A 23 12.26 3.98 7.47
N THR A 24 12.96 4.98 6.94
CA THR A 24 12.35 5.94 6.03
C THR A 24 11.92 5.26 4.72
N LEU A 25 12.72 4.32 4.20
CA LEU A 25 12.35 3.53 3.02
C LEU A 25 11.13 2.64 3.28
N ALA A 26 11.07 1.95 4.42
CA ALA A 26 9.90 1.13 4.78
C ALA A 26 8.62 1.98 4.93
N ALA A 27 8.73 3.14 5.57
CA ALA A 27 7.62 4.08 5.70
C ALA A 27 7.17 4.61 4.33
N LEU A 28 8.11 5.01 3.47
CA LEU A 28 7.80 5.47 2.11
C LEU A 28 7.10 4.39 1.28
N ASN A 29 7.59 3.16 1.29
CA ASN A 29 6.99 2.03 0.58
C ASN A 29 5.55 1.76 1.08
N TYR A 30 5.34 1.82 2.40
CA TYR A 30 4.00 1.68 2.99
C TYR A 30 3.04 2.79 2.53
N TYR A 31 3.49 4.05 2.56
CA TYR A 31 2.66 5.17 2.09
C TYR A 31 2.39 5.12 0.59
N GLU A 32 3.39 4.75 -0.22
CA GLU A 32 3.22 4.57 -1.68
C GLU A 32 2.14 3.53 -1.98
N GLN A 33 2.20 2.37 -1.33
CA GLN A 33 1.21 1.31 -1.51
C GLN A 33 -0.18 1.71 -1.03
N LEU A 34 -0.28 2.40 0.12
CA LEU A 34 -1.56 2.89 0.64
C LEU A 34 -2.19 3.94 -0.28
N VAL A 35 -1.41 4.91 -0.73
CA VAL A 35 -1.89 5.95 -1.65
C VAL A 35 -2.32 5.33 -2.97
N GLY A 36 -1.56 4.38 -3.50
CA GLY A 36 -1.96 3.60 -4.68
C GLY A 36 -3.30 2.88 -4.48
N ALA A 37 -3.48 2.19 -3.34
CA ALA A 37 -4.74 1.53 -3.02
C ALA A 37 -5.93 2.52 -2.91
N GLN A 38 -5.73 3.69 -2.31
CA GLN A 38 -6.76 4.73 -2.22
C GLN A 38 -7.12 5.31 -3.61
N MET A 39 -6.14 5.56 -4.47
CA MET A 39 -6.37 6.05 -5.83
C MET A 39 -7.10 5.01 -6.69
N ASP A 40 -6.72 3.74 -6.58
CA ASP A 40 -7.41 2.63 -7.25
C ASP A 40 -8.87 2.54 -6.83
N ALA A 41 -9.14 2.61 -5.52
CA ALA A 41 -10.49 2.60 -4.96
C ALA A 41 -11.30 3.81 -5.45
N ALA A 42 -10.74 5.02 -5.38
CA ALA A 42 -11.40 6.24 -5.84
C ALA A 42 -11.78 6.18 -7.33
N ARG A 43 -10.87 5.67 -8.18
CA ARG A 43 -11.13 5.49 -9.61
C ARG A 43 -12.28 4.52 -9.85
N ALA A 44 -12.23 3.35 -9.20
CA ALA A 44 -13.25 2.32 -9.40
C ALA A 44 -14.64 2.74 -8.91
N TYR A 45 -14.73 3.39 -7.74
CA TYR A 45 -16.02 3.91 -7.26
C TYR A 45 -16.56 5.00 -8.19
N SER A 46 -15.69 5.88 -8.71
CA SER A 46 -16.10 6.89 -9.70
C SER A 46 -16.62 6.26 -11.00
N ASP A 47 -15.90 5.27 -11.53
CA ASP A 47 -16.29 4.54 -12.75
C ASP A 47 -17.64 3.84 -12.55
N MET A 48 -17.85 3.23 -11.38
CA MET A 48 -19.11 2.59 -10.99
C MET A 48 -20.28 3.58 -10.94
N THR A 49 -20.09 4.75 -10.31
CA THR A 49 -21.11 5.80 -10.23
C THR A 49 -21.45 6.36 -11.62
N ILE A 50 -20.44 6.61 -12.46
CA ILE A 50 -20.64 7.11 -13.82
C ILE A 50 -21.38 6.08 -14.67
N ALA A 51 -21.02 4.80 -14.57
CA ALA A 51 -21.70 3.72 -15.27
C ALA A 51 -23.18 3.63 -14.86
N GLN A 52 -23.46 3.67 -13.56
CA GLN A 52 -24.84 3.65 -13.06
C GLN A 52 -25.64 4.88 -13.52
N ALA A 53 -25.04 6.07 -13.49
CA ALA A 53 -25.69 7.29 -14.00
C ALA A 53 -26.04 7.17 -15.48
N ARG A 54 -25.14 6.63 -16.32
CA ARG A 54 -25.42 6.38 -17.75
C ARG A 54 -26.57 5.40 -17.94
N THR A 55 -26.57 4.29 -17.20
CA THR A 55 -27.66 3.31 -17.25
C THR A 55 -29.02 3.95 -16.94
N TRP A 56 -29.08 4.84 -15.94
CA TRP A 56 -30.32 5.55 -15.60
C TRP A 56 -30.74 6.58 -16.66
N LEU A 57 -29.79 7.26 -17.30
CA LEU A 57 -30.09 8.19 -18.40
C LEU A 57 -30.63 7.47 -19.65
N ASP A 58 -30.31 6.19 -19.82
CA ASP A 58 -30.79 5.37 -20.94
C ASP A 58 -32.20 4.79 -20.72
N VAL A 59 -32.83 5.02 -19.57
CA VAL A 59 -34.20 4.57 -19.27
C VAL A 59 -35.22 5.40 -20.05
N LYS A 60 -35.95 4.74 -20.95
CA LYS A 60 -36.96 5.35 -21.83
C LYS A 60 -38.32 4.66 -21.79
N ASP A 61 -38.36 3.44 -21.23
CA ASP A 61 -39.51 2.55 -21.21
C ASP A 61 -39.36 1.49 -20.09
N ALA A 62 -40.37 0.62 -19.96
CA ALA A 62 -40.38 -0.42 -18.93
C ALA A 62 -39.23 -1.45 -19.08
N ASP A 63 -38.81 -1.75 -20.31
CA ASP A 63 -37.75 -2.72 -20.57
C ASP A 63 -36.37 -2.16 -20.19
N SER A 64 -36.10 -0.91 -20.56
CA SER A 64 -34.88 -0.19 -20.16
C SER A 64 -34.84 0.08 -18.65
N PHE A 65 -35.99 0.32 -18.02
CA PHE A 65 -36.08 0.37 -16.55
C PHE A 65 -35.71 -0.96 -15.90
N LYS A 66 -36.23 -2.09 -16.41
CA LYS A 66 -35.86 -3.41 -15.91
C LYS A 66 -34.35 -3.68 -16.03
N LYS A 67 -33.75 -3.31 -17.17
CA LYS A 67 -32.29 -3.39 -17.35
C LYS A 67 -31.52 -2.52 -16.37
N ALA A 68 -32.01 -1.32 -16.06
CA ALA A 68 -31.40 -0.46 -15.06
C ALA A 68 -31.42 -1.09 -13.65
N MET A 69 -32.52 -1.74 -13.29
CA MET A 69 -32.64 -2.49 -12.04
C MET A 69 -31.68 -3.70 -11.99
N GLU A 70 -31.56 -4.46 -13.08
CA GLU A 70 -30.59 -5.56 -13.18
C GLU A 70 -29.15 -5.05 -13.06
N SER A 71 -28.83 -3.92 -13.71
CA SER A 71 -27.55 -3.25 -13.57
C SER A 71 -27.29 -2.81 -12.12
N GLN A 72 -28.29 -2.28 -11.42
CA GLN A 72 -28.15 -1.87 -10.02
C GLN A 72 -27.78 -3.07 -9.13
N GLN A 73 -28.43 -4.23 -9.35
CA GLN A 73 -28.13 -5.45 -8.61
C GLN A 73 -26.69 -5.92 -8.88
N LYS A 74 -26.26 -5.93 -10.14
CA LYS A 74 -24.89 -6.25 -10.50
C LYS A 74 -23.89 -5.29 -9.85
N THR A 75 -24.15 -3.99 -9.90
CA THR A 75 -23.30 -2.98 -9.26
C THR A 75 -23.16 -3.21 -7.75
N ALA A 76 -24.24 -3.64 -7.08
CA ALA A 76 -24.16 -3.96 -5.65
C ALA A 76 -23.27 -5.18 -5.37
N THR A 77 -23.32 -6.21 -6.21
CA THR A 77 -22.42 -7.38 -6.13
C THR A 77 -20.98 -6.97 -6.38
N ASP A 78 -20.72 -6.25 -7.48
CA ASP A 78 -19.38 -5.81 -7.87
C ASP A 78 -18.77 -4.89 -6.77
N LEU A 79 -19.59 -4.04 -6.14
CA LEU A 79 -19.20 -3.21 -4.98
C LEU A 79 -18.78 -4.07 -3.78
N MET A 80 -19.55 -5.11 -3.45
CA MET A 80 -19.26 -5.97 -2.30
C MET A 80 -17.97 -6.76 -2.52
N GLU A 81 -17.77 -7.33 -3.71
CA GLU A 81 -16.54 -8.02 -4.09
C GLU A 81 -15.33 -7.07 -4.00
N ARG A 82 -15.50 -5.84 -4.51
CA ARG A 82 -14.42 -4.85 -4.46
C ARG A 82 -14.11 -4.41 -3.04
N MET A 83 -15.10 -4.13 -2.21
CA MET A 83 -14.88 -3.77 -0.81
C MET A 83 -14.10 -4.85 -0.06
N LYS A 84 -14.40 -6.13 -0.34
CA LYS A 84 -13.62 -7.26 0.18
C LYS A 84 -12.17 -7.23 -0.34
N GLY A 85 -11.98 -7.05 -1.65
CA GLY A 85 -10.64 -6.97 -2.25
C GLY A 85 -9.80 -5.79 -1.74
N ASP A 86 -10.41 -4.63 -1.54
CA ASP A 86 -9.75 -3.45 -0.98
C ASP A 86 -9.32 -3.70 0.48
N SER A 87 -10.16 -4.39 1.27
CA SER A 87 -9.82 -4.81 2.64
C SER A 87 -8.66 -5.81 2.67
N GLU A 88 -8.67 -6.80 1.78
CA GLU A 88 -7.57 -7.75 1.60
C GLU A 88 -6.28 -7.03 1.18
N LYS A 89 -6.36 -6.04 0.29
CA LYS A 89 -5.22 -5.23 -0.16
C LYS A 89 -4.61 -4.44 1.00
N VAL A 90 -5.41 -3.74 1.80
CA VAL A 90 -4.93 -3.01 2.99
C VAL A 90 -4.31 -3.94 4.02
N THR A 91 -4.91 -5.12 4.22
CA THR A 91 -4.35 -6.15 5.11
C THR A 91 -2.99 -6.63 4.62
N SER A 92 -2.85 -6.89 3.32
CA SER A 92 -1.58 -7.27 2.70
C SER A 92 -0.52 -6.19 2.87
N ILE A 93 -0.86 -4.91 2.65
CA ILE A 93 0.06 -3.78 2.84
C ILE A 93 0.58 -3.73 4.29
N SER A 94 -0.32 -3.95 5.25
CA SER A 94 0.03 -3.98 6.68
C SER A 94 0.97 -5.14 7.02
N GLN A 95 0.70 -6.33 6.45
CA GLN A 95 1.56 -7.51 6.62
C GLN A 95 2.95 -7.30 6.01
N SER A 96 3.02 -6.72 4.80
CA SER A 96 4.29 -6.39 4.15
C SER A 96 5.11 -5.41 4.99
N PHE A 97 4.49 -4.35 5.52
CA PHE A 97 5.18 -3.40 6.40
C PHE A 97 5.73 -4.06 7.68
N MET A 98 4.96 -4.96 8.30
CA MET A 98 5.44 -5.73 9.45
C MET A 98 6.64 -6.62 9.10
N GLN A 99 6.58 -7.34 7.98
CA GLN A 99 7.68 -8.20 7.53
C GLN A 99 8.94 -7.40 7.20
N ASP A 100 8.80 -6.27 6.50
CA ASP A 100 9.92 -5.39 6.15
C ASP A 100 10.56 -4.80 7.42
N SER A 101 9.74 -4.40 8.39
CA SER A 101 10.20 -3.91 9.69
C SER A 101 10.98 -4.98 10.46
N GLN A 102 10.51 -6.23 10.49
CA GLN A 102 11.20 -7.35 11.13
C GLN A 102 12.55 -7.63 10.46
N LYS A 103 12.58 -7.74 9.13
CA LYS A 103 13.82 -7.95 8.37
C LYS A 103 14.86 -6.87 8.64
N MET A 104 14.44 -5.62 8.64
CA MET A 104 15.36 -4.51 8.92
C MET A 104 15.89 -4.52 10.36
N ALA A 105 15.06 -4.90 11.33
CA ALA A 105 15.51 -5.04 12.72
C ALA A 105 16.57 -6.15 12.81
N GLU A 106 16.32 -7.32 12.20
CA GLU A 106 17.29 -8.41 12.13
C GLU A 106 18.61 -7.99 11.44
N GLU A 107 18.54 -7.29 10.32
CA GLU A 107 19.72 -6.79 9.60
C GLU A 107 20.51 -5.76 10.43
N THR A 108 19.80 -4.86 11.11
CA THR A 108 20.44 -3.86 11.99
C THR A 108 21.14 -4.54 13.15
N THR A 109 20.50 -5.51 13.80
CA THR A 109 21.12 -6.29 14.89
C THR A 109 22.33 -7.09 14.39
N LYS A 110 22.23 -7.74 13.22
CA LYS A 110 23.37 -8.45 12.61
C LYS A 110 24.55 -7.51 12.35
N LYS A 111 24.32 -6.36 11.71
CA LYS A 111 25.35 -5.35 11.43
C LYS A 111 25.98 -4.79 12.71
N ALA A 112 25.18 -4.56 13.76
CA ALA A 112 25.68 -4.10 15.04
C ALA A 112 26.59 -5.14 15.71
N VAL A 113 26.21 -6.42 15.68
CA VAL A 113 27.01 -7.53 16.21
C VAL A 113 28.30 -7.74 15.42
N GLU A 114 28.26 -7.64 14.08
CA GLU A 114 29.45 -7.72 13.24
C GLU A 114 30.42 -6.57 13.49
N THR A 115 29.90 -5.34 13.62
CA THR A 115 30.71 -4.15 13.94
C THR A 115 31.32 -4.25 15.34
N ALA A 116 30.60 -4.78 16.33
CA ALA A 116 31.12 -4.97 17.69
C ALA A 116 32.23 -6.04 17.78
N LYS A 117 32.34 -6.92 16.77
CA LYS A 117 33.40 -7.94 16.68
C LYS A 117 34.67 -7.44 15.95
N GLN A 118 34.68 -6.22 15.40
CA GLN A 118 35.82 -5.61 14.65
C GLN A 118 36.51 -4.44 15.38
#